data_AF-A0ABD7VBI9-F1
#
_entry.id   AF-A0ABD7VBI9-F1
#
_cell.length_a   1.000
_cell.length_b   1.000
_cell.length_c   1.000
_cell.angle_alpha   90.00
_cell.angle_beta   90.00
_cell.angle_gamma   90.00
#
_symmetry.space_group_name_H-M   'P 1'
#
loop_
_entity.id
_entity.type
_entity.pdbx_description
1 polymer ?
#
loop_
_entity_poly.entity_id
_entity_poly.type
_entity_poly.pdbx_seq_one_letter_code
_entity_poly.pdbx_strand_id
1 'polypeptide(L)'
;MNKHSVHQLILDKLRIDLDIAERAAQTAYETATHEENIAENKYDTLGLEASYLAAGQAKRVEEIRQSLALCQNLTLRAYDENRGIEVGALLGLEDEKVASNGCSSRRTRQA
;
A
#
# COMPACT_ATOMS: atom_id res chain seq x y z
N MET A 1 -12.61 0.44 -16.56
CA MET A 1 -12.17 0.56 -15.15
C MET A 1 -12.17 2.03 -14.78
N ASN A 2 -12.79 2.43 -13.66
CA ASN A 2 -12.85 3.84 -13.23
C ASN A 2 -11.71 4.14 -12.26
N LYS A 3 -11.01 5.26 -12.47
CA LYS A 3 -9.87 5.66 -11.63
C LYS A 3 -10.21 5.85 -10.15
N HIS A 4 -11.37 6.43 -9.84
CA HIS A 4 -11.82 6.61 -8.47
C HIS A 4 -12.09 5.27 -7.79
N SER A 5 -12.64 4.29 -8.52
CA SER A 5 -12.86 2.94 -8.00
C SER A 5 -11.54 2.25 -7.65
N VAL A 6 -10.50 2.41 -8.48
CA VAL A 6 -9.16 1.85 -8.20
C VAL A 6 -8.55 2.51 -6.96
N HIS A 7 -8.64 3.83 -6.86
CA HIS A 7 -8.15 4.56 -5.68
C HIS A 7 -8.87 4.13 -4.40
N GLN A 8 -10.20 3.97 -4.45
CA GLN A 8 -10.96 3.46 -3.31
C GLN A 8 -10.51 2.05 -2.90
N LEU A 9 -10.28 1.15 -3.87
CA LEU A 9 -9.76 -0.20 -3.59
C LEU A 9 -8.38 -0.17 -2.91
N ILE A 10 -7.50 0.76 -3.30
CA ILE A 10 -6.20 0.95 -2.65
C ILE A 10 -6.39 1.40 -1.19
N LEU A 11 -7.28 2.36 -0.93
CA LEU A 11 -7.57 2.83 0.43
C LEU A 11 -8.13 1.71 1.31
N ASP A 12 -9.07 0.93 0.79
CA ASP A 12 -9.69 -0.15 1.53
C ASP A 12 -8.68 -1.27 1.83
N LYS A 13 -7.80 -1.59 0.87
CA LYS A 13 -6.72 -2.54 1.10
C LYS A 13 -5.74 -2.05 2.17
N LEU A 14 -5.32 -0.79 2.12
CA LEU A 14 -4.42 -0.21 3.12
C LEU A 14 -5.04 -0.18 4.52
N ARG A 15 -6.36 0.03 4.64
CA ARG A 15 -7.08 -0.05 5.92
C ARG A 15 -7.09 -1.47 6.49
N ILE A 16 -7.34 -2.47 5.65
CA ILE A 16 -7.28 -3.88 6.05
C ILE A 16 -5.85 -4.24 6.48
N ASP A 17 -4.85 -3.82 5.71
CA ASP A 17 -3.46 -4.10 6.02
C ASP A 17 -3.00 -3.41 7.32
N LEU A 18 -3.51 -2.20 7.59
CA LEU A 18 -3.26 -1.50 8.84
C LEU A 18 -3.81 -2.27 10.04
N ASP A 19 -5.06 -2.72 9.98
CA ASP A 19 -5.69 -3.51 11.04
C ASP A 19 -4.91 -4.81 11.33
N ILE A 20 -4.46 -5.50 10.27
CA ILE A 20 -3.62 -6.71 10.41
C ILE A 20 -2.29 -6.37 11.09
N ALA A 21 -1.63 -5.29 10.66
CA ALA A 21 -0.35 -4.87 11.22
C ALA A 21 -0.47 -4.43 12.69
N GLU A 22 -1.54 -3.73 13.06
CA GLU A 22 -1.81 -3.31 14.44
C GLU A 22 -2.02 -4.52 15.36
N ARG A 23 -2.78 -5.52 14.92
CA ARG A 23 -2.94 -6.78 15.67
C ARG A 23 -1.63 -7.54 15.83
N ALA A 24 -0.80 -7.59 14.79
CA ALA A 24 0.51 -8.21 14.85
C ALA A 24 1.46 -7.46 15.80
N ALA A 25 1.45 -6.13 15.77
CA ALA A 25 2.23 -5.30 16.69
C ALA A 25 1.81 -5.48 18.14
N GLN A 26 0.51 -5.54 18.41
CA GLN A 26 -0.02 -5.81 19.75
C GLN A 26 0.44 -7.17 20.27
N THR A 27 0.32 -8.23 19.46
CA THR A 27 0.75 -9.58 19.83
C THR A 27 2.27 -9.64 20.11
N ALA A 28 3.07 -8.98 19.27
CA ALA A 28 4.52 -8.94 19.45
C ALA A 28 4.92 -8.14 20.71
N TYR A 29 4.21 -7.04 21.01
CA TYR A 29 4.41 -6.26 22.22
C TYR A 29 4.09 -7.09 23.47
N GLU A 30 2.92 -7.73 23.52
CA GLU A 30 2.51 -8.60 24.63
C GLU A 30 3.56 -9.70 24.87
N THR A 31 4.01 -10.35 23.80
CA THR A 31 5.06 -11.37 23.85
C THR A 31 6.35 -10.81 24.45
N ALA A 32 6.81 -9.64 23.98
CA ALA A 32 8.04 -9.01 24.47
C ALA A 32 7.97 -8.57 25.94
N THR A 33 6.77 -8.25 26.44
CA THR A 33 6.55 -7.84 27.84
C THR A 33 6.13 -8.97 28.78
N HIS A 34 5.96 -10.19 28.27
CA HIS A 34 5.50 -11.32 29.06
C HIS A 34 6.55 -11.75 30.08
N GLU A 35 6.14 -12.15 31.29
CA GLU A 35 7.06 -12.51 32.38
C GLU A 35 7.94 -13.72 32.04
N GLU A 36 7.44 -14.64 31.21
CA GLU A 36 8.21 -15.79 30.67
C GLU A 36 9.33 -15.38 29.69
N ASN A 37 9.36 -14.12 29.23
CA ASN A 37 10.41 -13.58 28.37
C ASN A 37 11.50 -12.82 29.16
N ILE A 38 11.41 -12.81 30.50
CA ILE A 38 12.45 -12.27 31.37
C ILE A 38 13.63 -13.23 31.34
N ALA A 39 14.78 -12.77 30.86
CA ALA A 39 15.99 -13.58 30.72
C ALA A 39 16.40 -14.21 32.07
N GLU A 40 16.22 -15.53 32.21
CA GLU A 40 16.59 -16.27 33.43
C GLU A 40 18.11 -16.53 33.52
N ASN A 41 18.82 -16.45 32.38
CA ASN A 41 20.26 -16.69 32.28
C ASN A 41 20.91 -15.78 31.22
N LYS A 42 22.23 -15.59 31.29
CA LYS A 42 23.05 -14.74 30.39
C LYS A 42 23.08 -15.17 28.91
N TYR A 43 22.49 -16.32 28.58
CA TYR A 43 22.41 -16.87 27.22
C TYR A 43 21.00 -16.82 26.65
N ASP A 44 20.02 -16.34 27.42
CA ASP A 44 18.65 -16.25 26.97
C ASP A 44 18.49 -15.09 25.98
N THR A 45 17.99 -15.39 24.78
CA THR A 45 17.78 -14.43 23.70
C THR A 45 16.29 -14.18 23.42
N LEU A 46 15.38 -14.94 24.05
CA LEU A 46 13.96 -14.93 23.72
C LEU A 46 13.37 -13.52 23.89
N GLY A 47 13.64 -12.86 25.02
CA GLY A 47 13.16 -11.50 25.29
C GLY A 47 13.76 -10.44 24.36
N LEU A 48 15.02 -10.63 23.93
CA LEU A 48 15.67 -9.73 22.99
C LEU A 48 15.08 -9.88 21.58
N GLU A 49 14.91 -11.12 21.11
CA GLU A 49 14.29 -11.42 19.81
C GLU A 49 12.84 -10.93 19.76
N ALA A 50 12.07 -11.14 20.83
CA ALA A 50 10.71 -10.64 20.97
C ALA A 50 10.66 -9.10 20.92
N SER A 51 11.60 -8.42 21.58
CA SER A 51 11.71 -6.95 21.54
C SER A 51 12.01 -6.43 20.13
N TYR A 52 12.92 -7.07 19.39
CA TYR A 52 13.19 -6.72 18.00
C TYR A 52 11.99 -6.95 17.09
N LEU A 53 11.26 -8.05 17.30
CA LEU A 53 10.02 -8.32 16.55
C LEU A 53 8.97 -7.25 16.81
N ALA A 54 8.75 -6.87 18.08
CA ALA A 54 7.82 -5.81 18.46
C ALA A 54 8.19 -4.47 17.81
N ALA A 55 9.47 -4.10 17.83
CA ALA A 55 9.97 -2.89 17.17
C ALA A 55 9.74 -2.93 15.65
N GLY A 56 9.98 -4.08 15.00
CA GLY A 56 9.72 -4.28 13.58
C GLY A 56 8.25 -4.13 13.21
N GLN A 57 7.35 -4.73 14.01
CA GLN A 57 5.91 -4.61 13.81
C GLN A 57 5.40 -3.18 14.01
N ALA A 58 5.90 -2.48 15.04
CA ALA A 58 5.58 -1.07 15.27
C ALA A 58 5.99 -0.19 14.08
N LYS A 59 7.20 -0.40 13.54
CA LYS A 59 7.65 0.30 12.33
C LYS A 59 6.72 0.01 11.14
N ARG A 60 6.28 -1.24 10.98
CA ARG A 60 5.40 -1.64 9.88
C ARG A 60 4.04 -0.94 9.95
N VAL A 61 3.46 -0.81 11.14
CA VAL A 61 2.22 -0.04 11.37
C VAL A 61 2.39 1.41 10.89
N GLU A 62 3.49 2.06 11.27
CA GLU A 62 3.74 3.45 10.89
C GLU A 62 3.94 3.63 9.39
N GLU A 63 4.64 2.73 8.71
CA GLU A 63 4.78 2.75 7.25
C GLU A 63 3.43 2.65 6.54
N ILE A 64 2.52 1.79 7.03
CA ILE A 64 1.17 1.65 6.45
C ILE A 64 0.33 2.89 6.75
N ARG A 65 0.40 3.46 7.95
CA ARG A 65 -0.29 4.73 8.30
C ARG A 65 0.13 5.87 7.39
N GLN A 66 1.43 6.02 7.16
CA GLN A 66 1.96 7.04 6.24
C GLN A 66 1.48 6.81 4.81
N SER A 67 1.54 5.56 4.33
CA SER A 67 1.06 5.19 2.99
C SER A 67 -0.43 5.50 2.81
N LEU A 68 -1.25 5.14 3.82
CA LEU A 68 -2.68 5.44 3.84
C LEU A 68 -2.93 6.95 3.80
N ALA A 69 -2.21 7.73 4.61
CA ALA A 69 -2.33 9.19 4.63
C ALA A 69 -1.95 9.81 3.27
N LEU A 70 -0.85 9.35 2.64
CA LEU A 70 -0.45 9.82 1.31
C LEU A 70 -1.49 9.48 0.25
N CYS A 71 -2.02 8.26 0.25
CA CYS A 71 -3.06 7.85 -0.68
C CYS A 71 -4.38 8.61 -0.44
N GLN A 72 -4.78 8.86 0.81
CA GLN A 72 -5.99 9.63 1.13
C GLN A 72 -5.90 11.07 0.63
N ASN A 73 -4.71 11.68 0.73
CA ASN A 73 -4.47 13.05 0.29
C ASN A 73 -4.14 13.15 -1.21
N LEU A 74 -4.06 12.02 -1.93
CA LEU A 74 -3.82 12.02 -3.37
C LEU A 74 -5.01 12.65 -4.10
N THR A 75 -4.78 13.81 -4.72
CA THR A 75 -5.79 14.50 -5.51
C THR A 75 -5.90 13.87 -6.90
N LEU A 76 -7.01 13.17 -7.16
CA LEU A 76 -7.30 12.61 -8.48
C LEU A 76 -7.81 13.71 -9.42
N ARG A 77 -6.93 14.21 -10.29
CA ARG A 77 -7.30 15.22 -11.29
C ARG A 77 -7.82 14.57 -12.58
N ALA A 78 -8.69 15.30 -13.28
CA ALA A 78 -8.97 14.98 -14.67
C ALA A 78 -7.70 15.16 -15.52
N TYR A 79 -7.61 14.44 -16.62
CA TYR A 79 -6.49 14.59 -17.54
C TYR A 79 -6.52 15.97 -18.21
N ASP A 80 -5.35 16.59 -18.34
CA ASP A 80 -5.14 17.88 -18.99
C ASP A 80 -4.01 17.72 -20.01
N GLU A 81 -4.32 17.96 -21.29
CA GLU A 81 -3.37 17.84 -22.41
C GLU A 81 -2.16 18.76 -22.24
N ASN A 82 -2.29 19.91 -21.58
CA ASN A 82 -1.18 20.85 -21.34
C ASN A 82 -0.22 20.38 -20.23
N ARG A 83 -0.71 19.54 -19.31
CA ARG A 83 0.06 19.05 -18.15
C ARG A 83 0.60 17.64 -18.37
N GLY A 84 0.01 16.88 -19.30
CA GLY A 84 0.45 15.54 -19.65
C GLY A 84 0.10 14.49 -18.58
N ILE A 85 0.89 13.43 -18.52
CA ILE A 85 0.70 12.32 -17.57
C ILE A 85 1.29 12.72 -16.21
N GLU A 86 0.52 12.54 -15.15
CA GLU A 86 0.91 12.88 -13.78
C GLU A 86 0.65 11.72 -12.81
N VAL A 87 1.15 11.86 -11.57
CA VAL A 87 0.87 10.93 -10.48
C VAL A 87 -0.64 10.81 -10.28
N GLY A 88 -1.13 9.56 -10.22
CA GLY A 88 -2.56 9.30 -10.15
C GLY A 88 -3.27 9.42 -11.50
N ALA A 89 -2.59 9.35 -12.64
CA ALA A 89 -3.22 9.07 -13.93
C ALA A 89 -3.53 7.57 -14.06
N LEU A 90 -4.70 7.24 -14.62
CA LEU A 90 -5.03 5.87 -15.01
C LEU A 90 -4.96 5.81 -16.54
N LEU A 91 -4.07 4.98 -17.06
CA LEU A 91 -3.77 4.89 -18.50
C LEU A 91 -4.09 3.48 -19.01
N GLY A 92 -4.64 3.42 -20.22
CA GLY A 92 -4.64 2.21 -21.02
C GLY A 92 -3.40 2.22 -21.89
N LEU A 93 -2.69 1.10 -21.94
CA LEU A 93 -1.59 0.88 -22.88
C LEU A 93 -2.07 -0.12 -23.93
N GLU A 94 -1.77 0.17 -25.19
CA GLU A 94 -2.01 -0.73 -26.31
C GLU A 94 -0.67 -0.96 -27.00
N ASP A 95 -0.44 -2.19 -27.46
CA ASP A 95 0.71 -2.50 -28.28
C ASP A 95 0.50 -1.92 -29.69
N GLU A 96 1.60 -1.59 -30.38
CA GLU A 96 1.55 -1.16 -31.76
C GLU A 96 1.16 -2.38 -32.60
N LYS A 97 -0.13 -2.52 -32.89
CA LYS A 97 -0.56 -3.40 -33.98
C LYS A 97 0.15 -2.88 -35.22
N VAL A 98 1.18 -3.61 -35.68
CA VAL A 98 1.73 -3.44 -37.03
C VAL A 98 0.54 -3.60 -37.97
N ALA A 99 0.01 -2.47 -38.42
CA ALA A 99 -1.07 -2.46 -39.37
C ALA A 99 -0.48 -2.94 -40.70
N SER A 100 -0.69 -4.21 -41.01
CA SER A 100 -0.87 -4.60 -42.40
C SER A 100 -2.13 -3.86 -42.89
N ASN A 101 -1.89 -2.69 -43.48
CA ASN A 101 -2.76 -1.90 -44.34
C ASN A 101 -4.28 -2.06 -44.15
N GLY A 102 -4.88 -1.04 -43.54
CA GLY A 102 -6.15 -0.47 -43.98
C GLY A 102 -7.40 -0.89 -43.22
N CYS A 103 -7.90 -0.01 -42.33
CA CYS A 103 -9.28 0.46 -42.44
C CYS A 103 -9.52 1.65 -41.50
N SER A 104 -10.37 2.58 -41.97
CA SER A 104 -10.70 3.85 -41.37
C SER A 104 -11.74 3.74 -40.24
N SER A 105 -11.65 4.69 -39.30
CA SER A 105 -12.72 5.25 -38.46
C SER A 105 -13.06 4.55 -37.13
N ARG A 106 -12.73 5.24 -36.03
CA ARG A 106 -13.66 5.90 -35.06
C ARG A 106 -13.03 5.89 -33.66
N ARG A 107 -12.62 7.09 -33.20
CA ARG A 107 -12.26 7.34 -31.80
C ARG A 107 -13.55 7.48 -30.99
N THR A 108 -13.82 6.57 -30.07
CA THR A 108 -14.78 6.80 -28.98
C THR A 108 -13.99 7.13 -27.72
N ARG A 109 -13.94 8.43 -27.37
CA ARG A 109 -13.61 8.92 -26.02
C ARG A 109 -14.87 8.74 -25.16
N GLN A 110 -14.76 8.15 -23.98
CA GLN A 110 -15.81 8.19 -22.96
C GLN A 110 -15.34 9.04 -21.77
N ALA A 111 -16.29 9.82 -21.25
CA ALA A 111 -16.19 10.76 -20.14
C ALA A 111 -16.08 10.06 -18.77
#